data_AF-A0A961NG02-F1
#
_entry.id   AF-A0A961NG02-F1
#
_cell.length_a   1.000
_cell.length_b   1.000
_cell.length_c   1.000
_cell.angle_alpha   90.00
_cell.angle_beta   90.00
_cell.angle_gamma   90.00
#
_symmetry.space_group_name_H-M   'P 1'
#
loop_
_entity.id
_entity.type
_entity.pdbx_description
1 polymer ?
#
loop_
_entity_poly.entity_id
_entity_poly.type
_entity_poly.pdbx_seq_one_letter_code
_entity_poly.pdbx_strand_id
1 'polypeptide(L)'
;MKRILLVDDNDKYAGLIEEFFTGRGYTLDRAGTAAEGLEQFNAHPSDYYRMIVTDITMETQLAGISMLRKISRLGYPGTVVIASTGFDFPGVIGMTRVLMRPYGVHFLVPKTTILARDFRFYPMALFSAPVKEIHDSPADASPEQA
;
A
#
# COMPACT_ATOMS: atom_id res chain seq x y z
N MET A 1 6.38 -17.43 4.32
CA MET A 1 6.91 -16.47 3.31
C MET A 1 6.25 -15.12 3.50
N LYS A 2 6.96 -14.02 3.25
CA LYS A 2 6.37 -12.69 3.29
C LYS A 2 5.71 -12.40 1.94
N ARG A 3 4.38 -12.51 1.89
CA ARG A 3 3.62 -12.39 0.65
C ARG A 3 2.83 -11.08 0.61
N ILE A 4 2.82 -10.44 -0.56
CA ILE A 4 2.15 -9.17 -0.81
C ILE A 4 1.10 -9.38 -1.90
N LEU A 5 -0.10 -8.85 -1.68
CA LEU A 5 -1.08 -8.67 -2.75
C LEU A 5 -0.83 -7.30 -3.39
N LEU A 6 -0.45 -7.29 -4.66
CA LEU A 6 -0.24 -6.07 -5.45
C LEU A 6 -1.42 -5.86 -6.39
N VAL A 7 -2.15 -4.75 -6.23
CA VAL A 7 -3.32 -4.42 -7.04
C VAL A 7 -3.07 -3.13 -7.79
N ASP A 8 -2.68 -3.23 -9.06
CA ASP A 8 -2.34 -2.09 -9.91
C ASP A 8 -2.54 -2.46 -11.39
N ASP A 9 -3.38 -1.68 -12.09
CA ASP A 9 -3.72 -1.86 -13.50
C ASP A 9 -2.59 -1.39 -14.44
N ASN A 10 -1.58 -0.70 -13.91
CA ASN A 10 -0.47 -0.16 -14.66
C ASN A 10 0.78 -1.04 -14.56
N ASP A 11 1.12 -1.72 -15.66
CA ASP A 11 2.27 -2.63 -15.74
C ASP A 11 3.60 -1.99 -15.32
N LYS A 12 3.79 -0.70 -15.61
CA LYS A 12 5.04 0.00 -15.27
C LYS A 12 5.17 0.20 -13.76
N TYR A 13 4.12 0.66 -13.09
CA TYR A 13 4.14 0.84 -11.63
C TYR A 13 4.21 -0.50 -10.92
N ALA A 14 3.40 -1.47 -11.36
CA ALA A 14 3.40 -2.81 -10.82
C ALA A 14 4.79 -3.46 -10.89
N GLY A 15 5.45 -3.39 -12.05
CA GLY A 15 6.78 -3.95 -12.24
C GLY A 15 7.86 -3.29 -11.36
N LEU A 16 7.81 -1.97 -11.15
CA LEU A 16 8.74 -1.27 -10.25
C LEU A 16 8.51 -1.64 -8.78
N ILE A 17 7.24 -1.77 -8.37
CA ILE A 17 6.88 -2.20 -7.02
C ILE A 17 7.33 -3.65 -6.80
N GLU A 18 7.12 -4.53 -7.78
CA GLU A 18 7.56 -5.92 -7.75
C GLU A 18 9.10 -6.02 -7.65
N GLU A 19 9.84 -5.29 -8.49
CA GLU A 19 11.31 -5.19 -8.41
C GLU A 19 11.77 -4.77 -7.00
N PHE A 20 11.13 -3.74 -6.42
CA PHE A 20 11.47 -3.21 -5.10
C PHE A 20 11.29 -4.23 -3.98
N PHE A 21 10.16 -4.95 -3.97
CA PHE A 21 9.81 -5.88 -2.89
C PHE A 21 10.46 -7.26 -3.05
N THR A 22 10.61 -7.78 -4.28
CA THR A 22 11.32 -9.04 -4.53
C THR A 22 12.80 -8.94 -4.15
N GLY A 23 13.45 -7.80 -4.41
CA GLY A 23 14.81 -7.50 -3.94
C GLY A 23 14.96 -7.51 -2.41
N ARG A 24 13.86 -7.52 -1.66
CA ARG A 24 13.80 -7.59 -0.19
C ARG A 24 13.26 -8.91 0.34
N GLY A 25 13.14 -9.93 -0.51
CA GLY A 25 12.73 -11.28 -0.13
C GLY A 25 11.21 -11.46 0.02
N TYR A 26 10.40 -10.54 -0.50
CA TYR A 26 8.96 -10.71 -0.60
C TYR A 26 8.58 -11.47 -1.88
N THR A 27 7.45 -12.17 -1.84
CA THR A 27 6.77 -12.72 -3.03
C THR A 27 5.49 -11.94 -3.27
N LEU A 28 5.15 -11.63 -4.52
CA LEU A 28 3.96 -10.86 -4.85
C LEU A 28 2.97 -11.71 -5.64
N ASP A 29 1.68 -11.55 -5.33
CA ASP A 29 0.59 -11.96 -6.21
C ASP A 29 -0.04 -10.69 -6.79
N ARG A 30 -0.08 -10.61 -8.12
CA ARG A 30 -0.57 -9.42 -8.83
C ARG A 30 -2.03 -9.58 -9.24
N ALA A 31 -2.80 -8.52 -9.07
CA ALA A 31 -4.12 -8.31 -9.64
C ALA A 31 -4.13 -7.00 -10.45
N GLY A 32 -4.77 -7.02 -11.62
CA GLY A 32 -4.89 -5.84 -12.49
C GLY A 32 -6.13 -5.00 -12.20
N THR A 33 -7.07 -5.50 -11.39
CA THR A 33 -8.30 -4.77 -11.03
C THR A 33 -8.64 -4.95 -9.55
N ALA A 34 -9.47 -4.06 -9.01
CA ALA A 34 -9.96 -4.20 -7.63
C ALA A 34 -10.80 -5.47 -7.41
N ALA A 35 -11.49 -5.95 -8.45
CA ALA A 35 -12.29 -7.17 -8.38
C ALA A 35 -11.39 -8.42 -8.25
N GLU A 36 -10.37 -8.53 -9.10
CA GLU A 36 -9.36 -9.59 -9.03
C GLU A 36 -8.62 -9.57 -7.69
N GLY A 37 -8.23 -8.38 -7.20
CA GLY A 37 -7.56 -8.24 -5.91
C GLY A 37 -8.42 -8.74 -4.75
N LEU A 38 -9.71 -8.41 -4.75
CA LEU A 38 -10.65 -8.89 -3.74
C LEU A 38 -10.90 -10.41 -3.84
N GLU A 39 -10.96 -10.95 -5.05
CA GLU A 39 -11.09 -12.39 -5.29
C GLU A 39 -9.87 -13.14 -4.74
N GLN A 40 -8.66 -12.71 -5.11
CA GLN A 40 -7.41 -13.28 -4.61
C GLN A 40 -7.29 -13.18 -3.09
N PHE A 41 -7.75 -12.07 -2.48
CA PHE A 41 -7.80 -11.93 -1.02
C PHE A 41 -8.73 -12.96 -0.39
N ASN A 42 -9.96 -13.09 -0.89
CA ASN A 42 -10.98 -14.00 -0.34
C ASN A 42 -10.68 -15.49 -0.57
N ALA A 43 -9.84 -15.82 -1.57
CA ALA A 43 -9.40 -17.18 -1.84
C ALA A 43 -8.47 -17.74 -0.75
N HIS A 44 -7.99 -16.91 0.17
CA HIS A 44 -7.03 -17.28 1.22
C HIS A 44 -7.48 -16.81 2.62
N PRO A 45 -6.94 -17.41 3.69
CA PRO A 45 -7.09 -16.89 5.05
C PRO A 45 -6.60 -15.44 5.17
N SER A 46 -7.16 -14.68 6.12
CA SER A 46 -6.88 -13.24 6.28
C SER A 46 -5.43 -12.91 6.65
N ASP A 47 -4.67 -13.87 7.16
CA ASP A 47 -3.24 -13.75 7.52
C ASP A 47 -2.29 -14.23 6.41
N TYR A 48 -2.82 -14.65 5.26
CA TYR A 48 -2.03 -15.14 4.13
C TYR A 48 -1.16 -14.03 3.51
N TYR A 49 -1.75 -12.85 3.30
CA TYR A 49 -1.03 -11.66 2.85
C TYR A 49 -0.53 -10.87 4.07
N ARG A 50 0.76 -10.54 4.10
CA ARG A 50 1.32 -9.63 5.12
C ARG A 50 1.08 -8.17 4.77
N MET A 51 0.99 -7.88 3.48
CA MET A 51 0.81 -6.54 2.97
C MET A 51 -0.12 -6.55 1.76
N ILE A 52 -0.91 -5.50 1.64
CA ILE A 52 -1.61 -5.14 0.40
C ILE A 52 -1.02 -3.83 -0.08
N VAL A 53 -0.56 -3.81 -1.32
CA VAL A 53 -0.11 -2.60 -2.02
C VAL A 53 -1.10 -2.35 -3.15
N THR A 54 -1.76 -1.21 -3.16
CA THR A 54 -2.79 -0.92 -4.18
C THR A 54 -2.69 0.49 -4.73
N ASP A 55 -3.00 0.65 -6.01
CA ASP A 55 -3.40 1.95 -6.54
C ASP A 55 -4.80 2.33 -6.05
N ILE A 56 -5.09 3.62 -5.99
CA ILE A 56 -6.45 4.12 -5.70
C ILE A 56 -7.31 4.06 -6.96
N THR A 57 -6.77 4.59 -8.05
CA THR A 57 -7.49 4.85 -9.30
C THR A 57 -7.13 3.77 -10.31
N MET A 58 -8.02 2.82 -10.50
CA MET A 58 -7.91 1.78 -11.54
C MET A 58 -9.11 1.93 -12.48
N GLU A 59 -10.02 0.94 -12.52
CA GLU A 59 -11.23 1.01 -13.36
C GLU A 59 -12.21 2.12 -12.94
N THR A 60 -12.12 2.60 -11.69
CA THR A 60 -12.80 3.82 -11.22
C THR A 60 -11.89 4.62 -10.29
N GLN A 61 -12.25 5.89 -10.06
CA GLN A 61 -11.50 6.80 -9.18
C GLN A 61 -11.39 6.35 -7.71
N LEU A 62 -12.21 5.38 -7.28
CA LEU A 62 -12.28 4.90 -5.90
C LEU A 62 -12.20 3.37 -5.81
N ALA A 63 -11.77 2.69 -6.88
CA ALA A 63 -11.73 1.24 -6.97
C ALA A 63 -10.90 0.62 -5.83
N GLY A 64 -9.65 1.04 -5.69
CA GLY A 64 -8.74 0.55 -4.64
C GLY A 64 -9.25 0.85 -3.24
N ILE A 65 -9.76 2.07 -2.99
CA ILE A 65 -10.32 2.45 -1.68
C ILE A 65 -11.54 1.59 -1.33
N SER A 66 -12.42 1.34 -2.31
CA SER A 66 -13.62 0.54 -2.11
C SER A 66 -13.30 -0.92 -1.79
N MET A 67 -12.27 -1.47 -2.45
CA MET A 67 -11.70 -2.79 -2.13
C MET A 67 -11.13 -2.82 -0.71
N LEU A 68 -10.25 -1.87 -0.36
CA LEU A 68 -9.64 -1.80 0.97
C LEU A 68 -10.69 -1.66 2.09
N ARG A 69 -11.77 -0.92 1.85
CA ARG A 69 -12.87 -0.81 2.82
C ARG A 69 -13.56 -2.16 3.07
N LYS A 70 -13.73 -2.99 2.03
CA LYS A 70 -14.27 -4.35 2.18
C LYS A 70 -13.30 -5.24 2.97
N ILE A 71 -12.03 -5.24 2.59
CA ILE A 71 -10.97 -6.03 3.24
C ILE A 71 -10.79 -5.63 4.71
N SER A 72 -10.80 -4.33 5.02
CA SER A 72 -10.72 -3.82 6.40
C SER A 72 -11.89 -4.28 7.26
N ARG A 73 -13.11 -4.31 6.71
CA ARG A 73 -14.31 -4.84 7.41
C ARG A 73 -14.24 -6.34 7.70
N LEU A 74 -13.43 -7.07 6.94
CA LEU A 74 -13.15 -8.50 7.19
C LEU A 74 -12.08 -8.70 8.28
N GLY A 75 -11.55 -7.63 8.88
CA GLY A 75 -10.58 -7.71 9.97
C GLY A 75 -9.17 -8.06 9.51
N TYR A 76 -8.80 -7.66 8.29
CA TYR A 76 -7.44 -7.88 7.77
C TYR A 76 -6.37 -7.35 8.74
N PRO A 77 -5.45 -8.21 9.24
CA PRO A 77 -4.48 -7.82 10.26
C PRO A 77 -3.17 -7.26 9.68
N GLY A 78 -2.97 -7.35 8.36
CA GLY A 78 -1.71 -6.97 7.72
C GLY A 78 -1.59 -5.47 7.40
N THR A 79 -0.45 -5.13 6.80
CA THR A 79 -0.15 -3.74 6.40
C THR A 79 -0.88 -3.36 5.12
N VAL A 80 -1.33 -2.11 5.03
CA VAL A 80 -1.97 -1.56 3.83
C VAL A 80 -1.18 -0.35 3.34
N VAL A 81 -0.72 -0.43 2.09
CA VAL A 81 0.03 0.61 1.40
C VAL A 81 -0.77 1.07 0.19
N ILE A 82 -0.89 2.38 0.04
CA ILE A 82 -1.53 2.97 -1.13
C ILE A 82 -0.48 3.72 -1.96
N ALA A 83 -0.37 3.36 -3.24
CA ALA A 83 0.33 4.16 -4.23
C ALA A 83 -0.68 5.11 -4.90
N SER A 84 -0.44 6.42 -4.92
CA SER A 84 -1.31 7.33 -5.68
C SER A 84 -0.62 8.64 -6.08
N THR A 85 -1.20 9.30 -7.08
CA THR A 85 -0.72 10.54 -7.69
C THR A 85 -1.16 11.75 -6.88
N GLY A 86 -0.39 12.84 -6.94
CA GLY A 86 -0.74 14.11 -6.29
C GLY A 86 -0.39 14.21 -4.80
N PHE A 87 0.18 13.16 -4.19
CA PHE A 87 0.71 13.23 -2.82
C PHE A 87 1.99 14.04 -2.70
N ASP A 88 2.61 14.47 -3.79
CA ASP A 88 3.89 15.20 -3.73
C ASP A 88 3.73 16.70 -3.43
N PHE A 89 2.49 17.19 -3.37
CA PHE A 89 2.22 18.60 -3.09
C PHE A 89 2.21 18.89 -1.58
N PRO A 90 2.89 19.97 -1.14
CA PRO A 90 2.84 20.41 0.25
C PRO A 90 1.40 20.56 0.75
N GLY A 91 1.10 19.96 1.91
CA GLY A 91 -0.24 20.00 2.53
C GLY A 91 -1.20 18.89 2.11
N VAL A 92 -1.06 18.32 0.89
CA VAL A 92 -1.95 17.24 0.42
C VAL A 92 -1.78 15.98 1.26
N ILE A 93 -0.54 15.58 1.56
CA ILE A 93 -0.26 14.41 2.42
C ILE A 93 -0.95 14.54 3.77
N GLY A 94 -0.89 15.73 4.39
CA GLY A 94 -1.52 15.97 5.69
C GLY A 94 -3.03 15.74 5.64
N MET A 95 -3.70 16.28 4.60
CA MET A 95 -5.13 16.09 4.41
C MET A 95 -5.50 14.63 4.09
N THR A 96 -4.72 13.96 3.23
CA THR A 96 -4.93 12.54 2.93
C THR A 96 -4.75 11.68 4.17
N ARG A 97 -3.77 11.97 5.04
CA ARG A 97 -3.59 11.24 6.30
C ARG A 97 -4.86 11.26 7.17
N VAL A 98 -5.51 12.41 7.26
CA VAL A 98 -6.77 12.54 8.00
C VAL A 98 -7.90 11.77 7.32
N LEU A 99 -8.01 11.88 5.99
CA LEU A 99 -9.10 11.29 5.22
C LEU A 99 -9.02 9.75 5.12
N MET A 100 -7.81 9.20 4.97
CA MET A 100 -7.60 7.76 4.68
C MET A 100 -7.46 6.90 5.95
N ARG A 101 -7.22 7.49 7.13
CA ARG A 101 -7.07 6.75 8.39
C ARG A 101 -8.25 5.82 8.74
N PRO A 102 -9.53 6.19 8.51
CA PRO A 102 -10.67 5.30 8.76
C PRO A 102 -10.74 4.06 7.85
N TYR A 103 -9.91 4.00 6.81
CA TYR A 103 -9.89 2.90 5.84
C TYR A 103 -8.78 1.88 6.11
N GLY A 104 -8.10 1.97 7.25
CA GLY A 104 -7.04 1.02 7.64
C GLY A 104 -5.76 1.16 6.81
N VAL A 105 -5.56 2.31 6.16
CA VAL A 105 -4.33 2.61 5.42
C VAL A 105 -3.21 2.88 6.42
N HIS A 106 -2.04 2.29 6.18
CA HIS A 106 -0.86 2.45 7.03
C HIS A 106 0.20 3.35 6.39
N PHE A 107 0.38 3.23 5.08
CA PHE A 107 1.37 4.01 4.33
C PHE A 107 0.79 4.57 3.03
N LEU A 108 1.23 5.78 2.68
CA LEU A 108 1.07 6.37 1.35
C LEU A 108 2.41 6.36 0.64
N VAL A 109 2.42 6.05 -0.65
CA VAL A 109 3.59 6.10 -1.52
C VAL A 109 3.27 6.98 -2.71
N PRO A 110 3.93 8.14 -2.87
CA PRO A 110 3.72 8.93 -4.05
C PRO A 110 4.29 8.24 -5.28
N LYS A 111 3.53 8.20 -6.37
CA LYS A 111 3.96 7.54 -7.61
C LYS A 111 5.24 8.12 -8.21
N THR A 112 5.56 9.39 -7.95
CA THR A 112 6.84 10.01 -8.38
C THR A 112 8.05 9.33 -7.75
N THR A 113 7.94 8.91 -6.49
CA THR A 113 9.01 8.21 -5.75
C THR A 113 9.25 6.80 -6.30
N ILE A 114 8.17 6.15 -6.75
CA ILE A 114 8.22 4.86 -7.44
C ILE A 114 8.96 5.00 -8.78
N LEU A 115 8.59 5.99 -9.60
CA LEU A 115 9.25 6.26 -10.89
C LEU A 115 10.73 6.61 -10.73
N ALA A 116 11.08 7.34 -9.67
CA ALA A 116 12.45 7.72 -9.35
C ALA A 116 13.27 6.57 -8.73
N ARG A 117 12.65 5.41 -8.44
CA ARG A 117 13.24 4.31 -7.67
C ARG A 117 13.78 4.72 -6.29
N ASP A 118 13.30 5.83 -5.72
CA ASP A 118 13.57 6.27 -4.34
C ASP A 118 12.27 6.13 -3.54
N PHE A 119 11.81 4.89 -3.34
CA PHE A 119 10.55 4.60 -2.67
C PHE A 119 10.50 5.25 -1.28
N ARG A 120 9.47 6.08 -1.06
CA ARG A 120 9.19 6.74 0.22
C ARG A 120 7.81 6.38 0.71
N PHE A 121 7.77 5.74 1.87
CA PHE A 121 6.55 5.36 2.54
C PHE A 121 6.22 6.40 3.59
N TYR A 122 5.10 7.10 3.43
CA TYR A 122 4.62 8.12 4.34
C TYR A 122 3.65 7.47 5.33
N PRO A 123 4.03 7.31 6.61
CA PRO A 123 3.15 6.70 7.60
C PRO A 123 1.91 7.55 7.82
N MET A 124 0.78 6.91 8.12
CA MET A 124 -0.48 7.59 8.35
C MET A 124 -0.57 8.33 9.70
N ALA A 125 0.37 8.07 10.61
CA ALA A 125 0.53 8.86 11.84
C ALA A 125 0.86 10.32 11.50
N LEU A 126 0.21 11.28 12.18
CA LEU A 126 0.47 12.71 11.94
C LEU A 126 1.92 13.05 12.29
N PHE A 127 2.51 13.97 11.52
CA PHE A 127 3.88 14.49 11.71
C PHE A 127 5.01 13.45 11.55
N SER A 128 4.72 12.20 11.19
CA SER A 128 5.78 11.21 10.93
C SER A 128 6.50 11.48 9.61
N ALA A 129 7.82 11.39 9.64
CA ALA A 129 8.70 11.45 8.48
C ALA A 129 8.50 10.23 7.56
N PRO A 130 8.76 10.36 6.24
CA PRO A 130 8.75 9.20 5.35
C PRO A 130 9.90 8.25 5.68
N VAL A 131 9.63 6.95 5.55
CA VAL A 131 10.62 5.86 5.72
C VAL A 131 10.92 5.22 4.36
N LYS A 132 12.09 4.58 4.24
CA LYS A 132 12.51 3.87 3.01
C LYS A 132 12.15 2.39 3.02
N GLU A 133 11.79 1.85 4.18
CA GLU A 133 11.50 0.44 4.37
C GLU A 133 10.26 0.28 5.25
N ILE A 134 9.49 -0.79 4.99
CA ILE A 134 8.35 -1.18 5.82
C ILE A 134 8.71 -2.50 6.50
N HIS A 135 8.62 -2.53 7.84
CA HIS A 135 8.69 -3.76 8.61
C HIS A 135 7.30 -4.38 8.78
N ASP A 136 7.24 -5.69 8.96
CA ASP A 136 6.01 -6.50 8.86
C ASP A 136 4.94 -6.19 9.92
N SER A 137 5.18 -5.23 10.83
CA SER A 137 4.23 -4.81 11.85
C SER A 137 4.17 -3.29 12.00
N PRO A 138 2.97 -2.67 12.05
CA PRO A 138 2.83 -1.25 12.40
C PRO A 138 3.33 -0.92 13.82
N ALA A 139 3.56 -1.92 14.68
CA ALA A 139 4.18 -1.73 15.99
C ALA A 139 5.71 -1.50 15.94
N ASP A 140 6.37 -1.86 14.84
CA ASP A 140 7.82 -1.77 14.69
C ASP A 140 8.27 -0.46 14.01
N ALA A 141 7.32 0.41 13.63
CA ALA A 141 7.58 1.72 13.02
C ALA A 141 7.87 2.81 14.07
N SER A 142 8.52 2.47 15.19
CA SER A 142 9.05 3.45 16.14
C SER A 142 10.30 4.11 15.54
N PRO A 143 10.43 5.45 15.60
CA PRO A 143 11.51 6.19 14.94
C PRO A 143 12.90 6.04 15.59
N GLU A 144 13.16 4.99 16.36
CA GLU A 144 14.33 4.88 17.23
C GLU A 144 15.51 4.10 16.61
N GLN A 145 15.67 4.08 15.29
CA GLN A 145 16.93 3.66 14.67
C GLN A 145 17.20 4.53 13.43
N ALA A 146 17.76 5.71 13.69
CA ALA A 146 18.40 6.58 12.70
C ALA A 146 19.91 6.65 13.00
#